data_AF-K1R144-F1
#
_entry.id   AF-K1R144-F1
#
_cell.length_a   1.000
_cell.length_b   1.000
_cell.length_c   1.000
_cell.angle_alpha   90.00
_cell.angle_beta   90.00
_cell.angle_gamma   90.00
#
_symmetry.space_group_name_H-M   'P 1'
#
loop_
_entity.id
_entity.type
_entity.pdbx_description
1 polymer ?
#
loop_
_entity_poly.entity_id
_entity_poly.type
_entity_poly.pdbx_seq_one_letter_code
_entity_poly.pdbx_strand_id
1 'polypeptide(L)'
;MSPTVVTDEILCTSYDVIAVIVMGRMLVDIAPRVHVMKTLPNLVVVVLAICTICEGNVQPVAFSARMFAMGTTSPSQKSVPYTIEMTDTAGAYSNKRFTAPSPGVYFFTWSVTSLPDNPVDTVLMKNVTIIGKLSCHSFSKADKRNTCSQSTVVQLNSGDVVWVKATAPIGLLSRNYWPMFSGFKL
;
A
#
# COMPACT_ATOMS: atom_id res chain seq x y z
N MET A 1 21.78 -53.60 -14.55
CA MET A 1 21.75 -52.56 -13.49
C MET A 1 20.84 -51.45 -13.98
N SER A 2 19.73 -51.21 -13.29
CA SER A 2 18.81 -50.11 -13.62
C SER A 2 19.44 -48.79 -13.15
N PRO A 3 19.40 -47.69 -13.93
CA PRO A 3 19.81 -46.40 -13.40
C PRO A 3 18.74 -45.89 -12.43
N THR A 4 19.20 -45.52 -11.24
CA THR A 4 18.42 -44.87 -10.18
C THR A 4 18.17 -43.41 -10.57
N VAL A 5 16.92 -42.97 -10.61
CA VAL A 5 16.56 -41.56 -10.81
C VAL A 5 16.51 -40.89 -9.44
N VAL A 6 17.37 -39.90 -9.21
CA VAL A 6 17.27 -38.97 -8.08
C VAL A 6 16.61 -37.71 -8.62
N THR A 7 15.40 -37.41 -8.16
CA THR A 7 14.73 -36.13 -8.43
C THR A 7 14.88 -35.26 -7.19
N ASP A 8 15.75 -34.25 -7.23
CA ASP A 8 15.71 -33.18 -6.24
C ASP A 8 14.78 -32.06 -6.73
N GLU A 9 13.80 -31.73 -5.90
CA GLU A 9 12.88 -30.60 -6.07
C GLU A 9 13.67 -29.28 -6.08
N ILE A 10 13.46 -28.46 -7.10
CA ILE A 10 13.99 -27.10 -7.13
C ILE A 10 13.09 -26.23 -6.24
N LEU A 11 13.53 -26.00 -5.00
CA LEU A 11 12.93 -25.02 -4.11
C LEU A 11 13.34 -23.60 -4.54
N CYS A 12 12.41 -22.86 -5.13
CA CYS A 12 12.56 -21.42 -5.37
C CYS A 12 12.56 -20.67 -4.02
N THR A 13 13.73 -20.16 -3.63
CA THR A 13 13.84 -19.10 -2.61
C THR A 13 14.60 -17.92 -3.19
N SER A 14 14.33 -16.73 -2.68
CA SER A 14 14.35 -15.44 -3.39
C SER A 14 15.72 -14.85 -3.76
N TYR A 15 16.76 -15.63 -3.98
CA TYR A 15 18.07 -15.13 -4.41
C TYR A 15 18.71 -16.08 -5.41
N ASP A 16 19.10 -15.53 -6.56
CA ASP A 16 19.88 -16.10 -7.68
C ASP A 16 19.94 -17.64 -7.77
N VAL A 17 19.18 -18.21 -8.71
CA VAL A 17 19.22 -19.65 -9.00
C VAL A 17 20.36 -19.96 -9.99
N ILE A 18 21.29 -20.81 -9.57
CA ILE A 18 22.24 -21.50 -10.46
C ILE A 18 21.69 -22.91 -10.70
N ALA A 19 21.22 -23.22 -11.91
CA ALA A 19 20.86 -24.58 -12.29
C ALA A 19 22.07 -25.28 -12.94
N VAL A 20 22.56 -26.37 -12.34
CA VAL A 20 23.59 -27.24 -12.93
C VAL A 20 22.91 -28.46 -13.54
N ILE A 21 22.86 -28.56 -14.87
CA ILE A 21 22.28 -29.71 -15.56
C ILE A 21 23.38 -30.76 -15.77
N VAL A 22 23.20 -31.95 -15.17
CA VAL A 22 24.05 -33.12 -15.43
C VAL A 22 23.22 -34.19 -16.15
N MET A 23 23.67 -34.53 -17.36
CA MET A 23 23.30 -35.71 -18.16
C MET A 23 21.80 -35.94 -18.45
N GLY A 24 21.37 -35.47 -19.62
CA GLY A 24 20.63 -36.35 -20.52
C GLY A 24 19.10 -36.37 -20.48
N ARG A 25 18.41 -35.26 -20.16
CA ARG A 25 17.10 -34.87 -20.75
C ARG A 25 16.67 -33.48 -20.28
N MET A 26 16.26 -32.65 -21.23
CA MET A 26 15.74 -31.29 -21.03
C MET A 26 14.26 -31.39 -20.61
N LEU A 27 13.93 -30.89 -19.42
CA LEU A 27 12.56 -30.55 -19.05
C LEU A 27 12.55 -29.10 -18.58
N VAL A 28 11.46 -28.40 -18.89
CA VAL A 28 11.14 -26.99 -18.61
C VAL A 28 11.46 -26.05 -19.79
N ASP A 29 10.41 -25.83 -20.58
CA ASP A 29 10.26 -24.76 -21.56
C ASP A 29 9.81 -23.48 -20.85
N ILE A 30 10.72 -22.51 -20.72
CA ILE A 30 10.40 -21.11 -20.47
C ILE A 30 11.12 -20.33 -21.59
N ALA A 31 10.36 -19.96 -22.61
CA ALA A 31 10.79 -19.42 -23.91
C ALA A 31 11.51 -18.04 -23.84
N PRO A 32 12.08 -17.50 -24.95
CA PRO A 32 12.81 -18.16 -26.04
C PRO A 32 14.17 -17.46 -26.32
N ARG A 33 15.29 -18.19 -26.23
CA ARG A 33 16.51 -18.04 -27.07
C ARG A 33 17.63 -18.92 -26.51
N VAL A 34 17.41 -20.23 -26.51
CA VAL A 34 18.51 -21.17 -26.29
C VAL A 34 19.01 -21.61 -27.68
N HIS A 35 20.20 -21.14 -28.07
CA HIS A 35 20.91 -21.75 -29.21
C HIS A 35 21.41 -23.12 -28.76
N VAL A 36 20.77 -24.19 -29.23
CA VAL A 36 21.18 -25.57 -28.95
C VAL A 36 22.50 -25.84 -29.68
N MET A 37 23.62 -25.89 -28.94
CA MET A 37 24.91 -26.34 -29.48
C MET A 37 25.03 -27.86 -29.34
N LYS A 38 25.45 -28.53 -30.43
CA LYS A 38 25.62 -29.99 -30.50
C LYS A 38 26.52 -30.52 -29.38
N THR A 39 26.07 -31.57 -28.71
CA THR A 39 26.80 -32.25 -27.63
C THR A 39 27.92 -33.15 -28.17
N LEU A 40 29.13 -33.02 -27.64
CA LEU A 40 30.24 -33.96 -27.80
C LEU A 40 30.33 -34.88 -26.57
N PRO A 41 30.73 -36.15 -26.73
CA PRO A 41 30.58 -37.18 -25.69
C PRO A 41 31.40 -36.95 -24.41
N ASN A 42 32.42 -36.08 -24.45
CA ASN A 42 33.32 -35.81 -23.33
C ASN A 42 33.35 -34.32 -22.92
N LEU A 43 32.38 -33.52 -23.37
CA LEU A 43 32.35 -32.08 -23.09
C LEU A 43 31.27 -31.76 -22.05
N VAL A 44 31.70 -31.32 -20.86
CA VAL A 44 30.81 -30.73 -19.86
C VAL A 44 30.52 -29.29 -20.31
N VAL A 45 29.33 -29.05 -20.84
CA VAL A 45 28.88 -27.69 -21.20
C VAL A 45 28.19 -27.08 -19.98
N VAL A 46 28.86 -26.15 -19.31
CA VAL A 46 28.25 -25.34 -18.25
C VAL A 46 27.47 -24.21 -18.92
N VAL A 47 26.15 -24.38 -19.06
CA VAL A 47 25.27 -23.31 -19.54
C VAL A 47 24.88 -22.44 -18.35
N LEU A 48 25.50 -21.26 -18.26
CA LEU A 48 25.08 -20.22 -17.33
C LEU A 48 23.78 -19.58 -17.86
N ALA A 49 22.64 -20.08 -17.42
CA ALA A 49 21.36 -19.41 -17.64
C ALA A 49 21.21 -18.29 -16.60
N ILE A 50 21.48 -17.06 -16.99
CA ILE A 50 21.18 -15.89 -16.16
C ILE A 50 19.68 -15.61 -16.37
N CYS A 51 18.84 -16.03 -15.42
CA CYS A 51 17.47 -15.57 -15.37
C CYS A 51 17.50 -14.12 -14.89
N THR A 52 17.53 -13.17 -15.83
CA THR A 52 17.26 -11.77 -15.48
C THR A 52 15.79 -11.69 -15.13
N ILE A 53 15.47 -11.72 -13.83
CA ILE A 53 14.13 -11.34 -13.38
C ILE A 53 13.93 -9.93 -13.92
N CYS A 54 12.98 -9.74 -14.83
CA CYS A 54 12.50 -8.40 -15.12
C CYS A 54 11.93 -7.91 -13.80
N GLU A 55 12.65 -7.02 -13.11
CA GLU A 55 12.03 -6.21 -12.06
C GLU A 55 10.87 -5.48 -12.74
N GLY A 56 9.68 -6.08 -12.67
CA GLY A 56 8.46 -5.40 -13.04
C GLY A 56 8.50 -4.12 -12.23
N ASN A 57 8.44 -2.97 -12.90
CA ASN A 57 8.52 -1.67 -12.26
C ASN A 57 7.33 -1.56 -11.29
N VAL A 58 7.50 -1.99 -10.04
CA VAL A 58 6.45 -1.98 -9.03
C VAL A 58 6.28 -0.53 -8.65
N GLN A 59 5.28 0.12 -9.24
CA GLN A 59 4.96 1.50 -8.89
C GLN A 59 4.64 1.57 -7.40
N PRO A 60 5.42 2.33 -6.59
CA PRO A 60 5.12 2.48 -5.18
C PRO A 60 3.76 3.18 -5.04
N VAL A 61 2.99 2.78 -4.04
CA VAL A 61 1.68 3.38 -3.75
C VAL A 61 1.73 4.03 -2.39
N ALA A 62 1.82 5.36 -2.38
CA ALA A 62 1.79 6.17 -1.19
C ALA A 62 1.11 7.51 -1.48
N PHE A 63 0.38 8.03 -0.50
CA PHE A 63 -0.18 9.36 -0.55
C PHE A 63 -0.10 10.05 0.81
N SER A 64 -0.08 11.37 0.79
CA SER A 64 -0.21 12.19 1.99
C SER A 64 -0.93 13.47 1.63
N ALA A 65 -2.04 13.74 2.32
CA ALA A 65 -2.82 14.95 2.18
C ALA A 65 -3.00 15.62 3.54
N ARG A 66 -3.01 16.94 3.56
CA ARG A 66 -3.29 17.74 4.76
C ARG A 66 -4.44 18.70 4.52
N MET A 67 -4.99 19.21 5.60
CA MET A 67 -5.94 20.31 5.54
C MET A 67 -5.23 21.62 5.18
N PHE A 68 -5.86 22.45 4.32
CA PHE A 68 -5.33 23.77 3.92
C PHE A 68 -5.66 24.87 4.93
N ALA A 69 -6.91 24.91 5.38
CA ALA A 69 -7.50 26.00 6.17
C ALA A 69 -8.69 25.47 6.97
N MET A 70 -9.44 26.36 7.64
CA MET A 70 -10.70 25.99 8.31
C MET A 70 -11.62 25.30 7.30
N GLY A 71 -11.85 24.01 7.52
CA GLY A 71 -12.83 23.24 6.77
C GLY A 71 -14.04 23.01 7.65
N THR A 72 -15.19 23.54 7.23
CA THR A 72 -16.49 23.14 7.78
C THR A 72 -16.94 21.90 7.04
N THR A 73 -17.32 20.83 7.74
CA THR A 73 -18.09 19.76 7.10
C THR A 73 -19.56 20.17 7.08
N SER A 74 -20.13 20.33 5.89
CA SER A 74 -21.57 20.58 5.72
C SER A 74 -22.37 19.35 6.18
N PRO A 75 -23.63 19.48 6.63
CA PRO A 75 -24.50 18.34 6.93
C PRO A 75 -24.56 17.30 5.80
N SER A 76 -24.42 17.75 4.55
CA SER A 76 -24.38 16.92 3.34
C SER A 76 -22.98 16.36 3.01
N GLN A 77 -21.90 17.04 3.42
CA GLN A 77 -20.51 16.64 3.16
C GLN A 77 -19.83 16.18 4.45
N LYS A 78 -19.96 14.88 4.76
CA LYS A 78 -19.32 14.28 5.94
C LYS A 78 -17.83 13.94 5.75
N SER A 79 -17.22 14.18 4.58
CA SER A 79 -15.79 13.89 4.37
C SER A 79 -14.91 14.98 4.98
N VAL A 80 -13.90 14.59 5.74
CA VAL A 80 -12.94 15.55 6.32
C VAL A 80 -12.10 16.16 5.18
N PRO A 81 -11.92 17.50 5.14
CA PRO A 81 -11.36 18.19 3.98
C PRO A 81 -9.82 18.21 4.00
N TYR A 82 -9.20 17.05 3.82
CA TYR A 82 -7.76 16.95 3.51
C TYR A 82 -7.53 17.27 2.02
N THR A 83 -7.44 18.56 1.69
CA THR A 83 -7.46 19.05 0.30
C THR A 83 -6.08 19.35 -0.29
N ILE A 84 -5.03 19.42 0.52
CA ILE A 84 -3.67 19.71 0.05
C ILE A 84 -2.90 18.42 -0.03
N GLU A 85 -2.72 17.93 -1.26
CA GLU A 85 -1.89 16.77 -1.56
C GLU A 85 -0.42 17.18 -1.50
N MET A 86 0.34 16.49 -0.66
CA MET A 86 1.80 16.65 -0.52
C MET A 86 2.53 15.57 -1.32
N THR A 87 1.93 14.38 -1.43
CA THR A 87 2.48 13.25 -2.16
C THR A 87 1.33 12.40 -2.69
N ASP A 88 1.45 11.92 -3.92
CA ASP A 88 0.64 10.86 -4.49
C ASP A 88 1.45 10.18 -5.61
N THR A 89 2.03 9.02 -5.31
CA THR A 89 2.92 8.32 -6.25
C THR A 89 2.18 7.54 -7.33
N ALA A 90 0.88 7.33 -7.14
CA ALA A 90 0.05 6.48 -8.00
C ALA A 90 -1.18 7.19 -8.57
N GLY A 91 -1.37 8.49 -8.30
CA GLY A 91 -2.60 9.20 -8.64
C GLY A 91 -3.83 8.60 -7.94
N ALA A 92 -3.63 7.98 -6.77
CA ALA A 92 -4.63 7.19 -6.07
C ALA A 92 -5.52 8.04 -5.15
N TYR A 93 -5.14 9.30 -4.88
CA TYR A 93 -5.90 10.19 -4.01
C TYR A 93 -6.60 11.27 -4.82
N SER A 94 -7.93 11.34 -4.69
CA SER A 94 -8.72 12.39 -5.32
C SER A 94 -10.02 12.61 -4.56
N ASN A 95 -10.61 13.81 -4.66
CA ASN A 95 -11.89 14.12 -4.02
C ASN A 95 -11.93 13.79 -2.50
N LYS A 96 -10.81 13.97 -1.80
CA LYS A 96 -10.63 13.66 -0.37
C LYS A 96 -10.73 12.16 -0.03
N ARG A 97 -10.46 11.28 -1.00
CA ARG A 97 -10.55 9.83 -0.87
C ARG A 97 -9.34 9.16 -1.54
N PHE A 98 -8.88 8.09 -0.94
CA PHE A 98 -7.92 7.18 -1.54
C PHE A 98 -8.66 6.05 -2.27
N THR A 99 -8.27 5.72 -3.49
CA THR A 99 -8.78 4.57 -4.26
C THR A 99 -7.64 3.61 -4.50
N ALA A 100 -7.74 2.39 -4.01
CA ALA A 100 -6.66 1.41 -4.12
C ALA A 100 -6.39 1.05 -5.59
N PRO A 101 -5.18 1.33 -6.14
CA PRO A 101 -4.88 1.04 -7.53
C PRO A 101 -4.70 -0.47 -7.77
N SER A 102 -4.28 -1.22 -6.75
CA SER A 102 -4.07 -2.67 -6.82
C SER A 102 -4.46 -3.36 -5.50
N PRO A 103 -4.69 -4.68 -5.50
CA PRO A 103 -4.91 -5.42 -4.26
C PRO A 103 -3.66 -5.44 -3.38
N GLY A 104 -3.84 -5.44 -2.07
CA GLY A 104 -2.75 -5.58 -1.10
C GLY A 104 -3.11 -5.13 0.31
N VAL A 105 -2.11 -5.15 1.18
CA VAL A 105 -2.20 -4.64 2.54
C VAL A 105 -1.77 -3.18 2.53
N TYR A 106 -2.58 -2.33 3.15
CA TYR A 106 -2.34 -0.88 3.22
C TYR A 106 -2.31 -0.41 4.67
N PHE A 107 -1.36 0.46 4.97
CA PHE A 107 -1.35 1.24 6.19
C PHE A 107 -2.03 2.59 5.96
N PHE A 108 -2.87 3.02 6.89
CA PHE A 108 -3.45 4.35 6.91
C PHE A 108 -3.25 5.00 8.28
N THR A 109 -3.00 6.30 8.27
CA THR A 109 -2.99 7.15 9.46
C THR A 109 -3.72 8.45 9.17
N TRP A 110 -4.46 8.95 10.14
CA TRP A 110 -5.10 10.26 10.04
C TRP A 110 -5.08 10.97 11.39
N SER A 111 -5.14 12.29 11.33
CA SER A 111 -5.22 13.15 12.50
C SER A 111 -6.32 14.19 12.37
N VAL A 112 -6.81 14.65 13.52
CA VAL A 112 -7.74 15.77 13.65
C VAL A 112 -7.33 16.64 14.84
N THR A 113 -7.67 17.93 14.79
CA THR A 113 -7.46 18.86 15.89
C THR A 113 -8.80 19.34 16.42
N SER A 114 -9.11 19.00 17.66
CA SER A 114 -10.26 19.55 18.39
C SER A 114 -9.98 20.97 18.86
N LEU A 115 -11.00 21.83 18.74
CA LEU A 115 -11.00 23.18 19.31
C LEU A 115 -11.55 23.16 20.74
N PRO A 116 -11.34 24.21 21.54
CA PRO A 116 -11.96 24.34 22.86
C PRO A 116 -13.48 24.13 22.76
N ASP A 117 -14.03 23.32 23.68
CA ASP A 117 -15.45 22.96 23.76
C ASP A 117 -16.06 22.34 22.49
N ASN A 118 -15.22 21.91 21.54
CA ASN A 118 -15.63 21.34 20.25
C ASN A 118 -14.94 19.99 20.03
N PRO A 119 -15.48 18.90 20.60
CA PRO A 119 -14.95 17.57 20.37
C PRO A 119 -15.12 17.17 18.91
N VAL A 120 -14.15 16.40 18.40
CA VAL A 120 -14.13 15.92 17.03
C VAL A 120 -14.05 14.41 17.01
N ASP A 121 -15.09 13.80 16.46
CA ASP A 121 -15.17 12.37 16.22
C ASP A 121 -15.13 12.09 14.72
N THR A 122 -14.22 11.20 14.33
CA THR A 122 -14.07 10.75 12.95
C THR A 122 -14.01 9.24 12.86
N VAL A 123 -14.38 8.73 11.69
CA VAL A 123 -14.27 7.32 11.34
C VAL A 123 -13.53 7.18 10.02
N LEU A 124 -12.69 6.15 9.93
CA LEU A 124 -12.10 5.73 8.67
C LEU A 124 -13.07 4.77 7.98
N MET A 125 -13.50 5.15 6.79
CA MET A 125 -14.42 4.38 5.97
C MET A 125 -13.62 3.57 4.95
N LYS A 126 -13.94 2.29 4.78
CA LYS A 126 -13.66 1.48 3.59
C LYS A 126 -14.99 1.26 2.88
N ASN A 127 -15.17 1.88 1.73
CA ASN A 127 -16.44 1.93 1.01
C ASN A 127 -17.56 2.46 1.93
N VAL A 128 -18.43 1.56 2.39
CA VAL A 128 -19.55 1.82 3.31
C VAL A 128 -19.32 1.34 4.74
N THR A 129 -18.20 0.67 5.00
CA THR A 129 -17.88 0.04 6.30
C THR A 129 -16.91 0.91 7.10
N ILE A 130 -17.14 1.01 8.41
CA ILE A 130 -16.21 1.69 9.33
C ILE A 130 -15.10 0.71 9.72
N ILE A 131 -13.85 1.09 9.45
CA ILE A 131 -12.63 0.30 9.75
C ILE A 131 -11.71 0.97 10.78
N GLY A 132 -12.07 2.15 11.26
CA GLY A 132 -11.32 2.86 12.29
C GLY A 132 -12.15 3.99 12.90
N LYS A 133 -11.84 4.34 14.15
CA LYS A 133 -12.49 5.45 14.89
C LYS A 133 -11.44 6.27 15.61
N LEU A 134 -11.63 7.58 15.61
CA LEU A 134 -10.78 8.54 16.31
C LEU A 134 -11.67 9.57 17.00
N SER A 135 -11.58 9.62 18.33
CA SER A 135 -12.25 10.59 19.18
C SER A 135 -11.23 11.54 19.77
N CYS A 136 -11.41 12.83 19.51
CA CYS A 136 -10.52 13.88 19.98
C CYS A 136 -11.30 14.91 20.79
N HIS A 137 -11.13 14.86 22.10
CA HIS A 137 -11.80 15.75 23.04
C HIS A 137 -10.78 16.68 23.69
N SER A 138 -11.13 17.96 23.85
CA SER A 138 -10.42 18.90 24.72
C SER A 138 -11.21 19.04 26.01
N PHE A 139 -10.71 18.45 27.11
CA PHE A 139 -11.33 18.56 28.44
C PHE A 139 -10.82 19.78 29.23
N SER A 140 -9.99 20.61 28.62
CA SER A 140 -9.42 21.78 29.28
C SER A 140 -10.37 22.97 29.18
N LYS A 141 -10.70 23.58 30.31
CA LYS A 141 -11.19 24.97 30.33
C LYS A 141 -10.02 25.89 29.90
N ALA A 142 -10.30 26.91 29.11
CA ALA A 142 -9.35 27.78 28.38
C ALA A 142 -8.85 27.20 27.05
N ASP A 143 -8.45 28.10 26.14
CA ASP A 143 -8.14 27.99 24.69
C ASP A 143 -7.19 26.85 24.22
N LYS A 144 -7.25 25.66 24.81
CA LYS A 144 -6.40 24.52 24.48
C LYS A 144 -7.05 23.68 23.39
N ARG A 145 -6.20 23.30 22.44
CA ARG A 145 -6.52 22.47 21.28
C ARG A 145 -5.83 21.14 21.46
N ASN A 146 -6.50 20.05 21.14
CA ASN A 146 -5.89 18.72 21.15
C ASN A 146 -5.81 18.19 19.74
N THR A 147 -4.62 17.78 19.30
CA THR A 147 -4.44 17.00 18.08
C THR A 147 -4.36 15.54 18.45
N CYS A 148 -5.23 14.74 17.86
CA CYS A 148 -5.27 13.30 18.07
C CYS A 148 -5.05 12.62 16.72
N SER A 149 -4.45 11.44 16.74
CA SER A 149 -4.22 10.61 15.57
C SER A 149 -4.65 9.17 15.83
N GLN A 150 -4.93 8.46 14.74
CA GLN A 150 -5.22 7.04 14.75
C GLN A 150 -4.59 6.41 13.50
N SER A 151 -4.26 5.13 13.57
CA SER A 151 -3.79 4.36 12.42
C SER A 151 -4.46 2.98 12.35
N THR A 152 -4.43 2.37 11.17
CA THR A 152 -4.90 1.00 10.96
C THR A 152 -4.20 0.37 9.76
N VAL A 153 -4.19 -0.96 9.72
CA VAL A 153 -3.72 -1.76 8.59
C VAL A 153 -4.90 -2.55 8.05
N VAL A 154 -5.12 -2.50 6.74
CA VAL A 154 -6.30 -3.10 6.10
C VAL A 154 -5.96 -3.72 4.75
N GLN A 155 -6.54 -4.89 4.47
CA GLN A 155 -6.52 -5.50 3.15
C GLN A 155 -7.53 -4.79 2.23
N LEU A 156 -7.06 -4.33 1.07
CA LEU A 156 -7.86 -3.72 0.03
C LEU A 156 -7.81 -4.54 -1.26
N ASN A 157 -8.92 -4.50 -1.99
CA ASN A 157 -8.99 -4.90 -3.39
C ASN A 157 -8.76 -3.68 -4.29
N SER A 158 -8.39 -3.89 -5.55
CA SER A 158 -8.36 -2.81 -6.54
C SER A 158 -9.75 -2.14 -6.61
N GLY A 159 -9.77 -0.81 -6.58
CA GLY A 159 -10.99 0.00 -6.58
C GLY A 159 -11.64 0.22 -5.22
N ASP A 160 -11.19 -0.42 -4.14
CA ASP A 160 -11.68 -0.09 -2.79
C ASP A 160 -11.36 1.37 -2.45
N VAL A 161 -12.34 2.07 -1.88
CA VAL A 161 -12.23 3.49 -1.55
C VAL A 161 -12.09 3.69 -0.04
N VAL A 162 -11.05 4.39 0.39
CA VAL A 162 -10.79 4.73 1.80
C VAL A 162 -10.88 6.23 2.01
N TRP A 163 -11.64 6.65 3.01
CA TRP A 163 -11.85 8.07 3.28
C TRP A 163 -12.21 8.34 4.75
N VAL A 164 -11.89 9.54 5.22
CA VAL A 164 -12.18 9.94 6.61
C VAL A 164 -13.50 10.67 6.65
N LYS A 165 -14.40 10.19 7.49
CA LYS A 165 -15.75 10.73 7.68
C LYS A 165 -15.89 11.33 9.07
N ALA A 166 -16.38 12.55 9.15
CA ALA A 166 -16.88 13.17 10.37
C ALA A 166 -18.20 12.52 10.82
N THR A 167 -18.33 12.19 12.10
CA THR A 167 -19.60 11.62 12.63
C THR A 167 -20.67 12.70 12.87
N ALA A 168 -20.24 13.94 13.13
CA ALA A 168 -21.07 15.12 13.26
C ALA A 168 -20.53 16.27 12.39
N PRO A 169 -21.30 17.34 12.12
CA PRO A 169 -20.76 18.56 11.53
C PRO A 169 -19.58 19.06 12.37
N ILE A 170 -18.40 19.14 11.76
CA ILE A 170 -17.20 19.62 12.42
C ILE A 170 -17.19 21.12 12.21
N GLY A 171 -17.47 21.84 13.30
CA GLY A 171 -17.62 23.29 13.30
C GLY A 171 -16.39 23.98 12.74
N LEU A 172 -15.18 23.57 13.14
CA LEU A 172 -13.93 24.15 12.68
C LEU A 172 -12.76 23.20 13.01
N LEU A 173 -12.01 22.73 12.01
CA LEU A 173 -10.66 22.16 12.21
C LEU A 173 -9.64 23.27 11.95
N SER A 174 -8.68 23.42 12.85
CA SER A 174 -7.91 24.65 13.01
C SER A 174 -6.95 25.02 11.86
N ARG A 175 -6.74 26.33 11.63
CA ARG A 175 -5.92 26.96 10.56
C ARG A 175 -4.44 26.56 10.54
N ASN A 176 -3.84 26.26 11.69
CA ASN A 176 -2.37 26.21 11.86
C ASN A 176 -1.82 24.85 12.32
N TYR A 177 -2.64 23.80 12.36
CA TYR A 177 -2.24 22.51 12.96
C TYR A 177 -2.14 21.37 11.95
N TRP A 178 -2.38 21.69 10.68
CA TRP A 178 -2.25 20.80 9.51
C TRP A 178 -2.61 19.33 9.78
N PRO A 179 -3.84 19.03 10.23
CA PRO A 179 -4.28 17.64 10.32
C PRO A 179 -4.08 16.95 8.97
N MET A 180 -3.67 15.69 9.02
CA MET A 180 -3.25 14.92 7.86
C MET A 180 -4.04 13.63 7.70
N PHE A 181 -4.07 13.12 6.48
CA PHE A 181 -4.50 11.79 6.11
C PHE A 181 -3.48 11.23 5.12
N SER A 182 -2.88 10.10 5.47
CA SER A 182 -1.80 9.49 4.69
C SER A 182 -1.90 7.97 4.74
N GLY A 183 -1.33 7.32 3.75
CA GLY A 183 -1.23 5.87 3.71
C GLY A 183 -0.33 5.38 2.60
N PHE A 184 0.05 4.12 2.69
CA PHE A 184 0.90 3.45 1.71
C PHE A 184 0.63 1.95 1.67
N LYS A 185 0.97 1.31 0.55
CA LYS A 185 0.95 -0.15 0.37
C LYS A 185 2.18 -0.77 1.02
N LEU A 186 1.99 -1.85 1.78
CA LEU A 186 3.05 -2.68 2.37
C LEU A 186 3.65 -3.66 1.34
#